data_AF-A0A9W6YYC2-F1
#
_entry.id   AF-A0A9W6YYC2-F1
#
_cell.length_a   1.000
_cell.length_b   1.000
_cell.length_c   1.000
_cell.angle_alpha   90.00
_cell.angle_beta   90.00
_cell.angle_gamma   90.00
#
_symmetry.space_group_name_H-M   'P 1'
#
loop_
_entity.id
_entity.type
_entity.pdbx_description
1 polymer ?
#
loop_
_entity_poly.entity_id
_entity_poly.type
_entity_poly.pdbx_seq_one_letter_code
_entity_poly.pdbx_strand_id
1 'polypeptide(L)'
;MWDGSDENEMIIKNSLLRVLRDLTNSFKDDDIANIHSIVLPLISVCCDDSSEYHSLLCEDGFETLYATLKNFPLNANLPEQLVADFPLVVKGLLNWTEILPMVLQIVRSYAILQYKIFETELGLEVFKIIGGYLSSMRDDSIAITAHMLEILLLQIPSNEASQSKIILNLMESGLLNEMINYVTRESQSPKTEVQMLLPLLRLIILDSDFFFKLFDHITTITGDFNLSIRFSNLIDALMVHLKLVYDGKIRKLFVLALLSLHTNSSFAKYMTRDPSVDLEYQLLHLSETEGISLVLSLNFNKMMFIIAHFLEEVSETPSGDCTTYHRPSSYDDDYLGVEEPEDALEAEQNEYALNYAIPKNNEFKRYNAILNQFEPVYKVNLKSFLKFKFTEVINKVEGFGYLMQCVDRETMDQLELIL
;
A
#
# COMPACT_ATOMS: atom_id res chain seq x y z
N MET A 1 -39.51 9.22 14.03
CA MET A 1 -39.35 7.81 14.45
C MET A 1 -38.18 7.70 15.41
N TRP A 2 -36.99 8.21 15.04
CA TRP A 2 -35.83 8.34 15.95
C TRP A 2 -36.11 9.20 17.20
N ASP A 3 -36.67 10.40 17.02
CA ASP A 3 -36.96 11.32 18.14
C ASP A 3 -38.23 10.97 18.93
N GLY A 4 -39.00 9.98 18.47
CA GLY A 4 -40.29 9.60 19.06
C GLY A 4 -40.24 8.32 19.88
N SER A 5 -39.09 7.66 19.93
CA SER A 5 -38.85 6.41 20.67
C SER A 5 -38.14 6.72 22.00
N ASP A 6 -38.75 6.31 23.12
CA ASP A 6 -38.22 6.47 24.48
C ASP A 6 -36.86 5.75 24.66
N GLU A 7 -36.12 6.08 25.74
CA GLU A 7 -34.86 5.42 26.13
C GLU A 7 -34.95 3.87 26.18
N ASN A 8 -36.15 3.32 26.40
CA ASN A 8 -36.41 1.88 26.44
C ASN A 8 -36.51 1.20 25.06
N GLU A 9 -36.45 1.96 23.96
CA GLU A 9 -36.58 1.45 22.58
C GLU A 9 -35.24 1.42 21.81
N MET A 10 -34.11 1.28 22.50
CA MET A 10 -32.77 1.19 21.87
C MET A 10 -32.66 0.06 20.85
N ILE A 11 -33.37 -1.05 21.06
CA ILE A 11 -33.44 -2.17 20.11
C ILE A 11 -34.08 -1.73 18.78
N ILE A 12 -35.07 -0.83 18.83
CA ILE A 12 -35.71 -0.29 17.63
C ILE A 12 -34.75 0.65 16.91
N LYS A 13 -34.03 1.52 17.65
CA LYS A 13 -32.98 2.39 17.08
C LYS A 13 -31.88 1.59 16.39
N ASN A 14 -31.43 0.51 17.01
CA ASN A 14 -30.47 -0.44 16.43
C ASN A 14 -31.01 -1.08 15.13
N SER A 15 -32.24 -1.61 15.18
CA SER A 15 -32.89 -2.20 14.01
C SER A 15 -33.07 -1.19 12.88
N LEU A 16 -33.37 0.07 13.20
CA LEU A 16 -33.49 1.15 12.24
C LEU A 16 -32.14 1.48 11.57
N LEU A 17 -31.04 1.53 12.32
CA LEU A 17 -29.70 1.71 11.75
C LEU A 17 -29.36 0.61 10.75
N ARG A 18 -29.65 -0.65 11.10
CA ARG A 18 -29.44 -1.78 10.18
C ARG A 18 -30.26 -1.66 8.90
N VAL A 19 -31.54 -1.29 9.01
CA VAL A 19 -32.38 -1.04 7.84
C VAL A 19 -31.81 0.09 6.99
N LEU A 20 -31.38 1.20 7.61
CA LEU A 20 -30.78 2.31 6.89
C LEU A 20 -29.48 1.93 6.19
N ARG A 21 -28.59 1.17 6.86
CA ARG A 21 -27.37 0.61 6.26
C ARG A 21 -27.68 -0.28 5.06
N ASP A 22 -28.64 -1.19 5.20
CA ASP A 22 -29.02 -2.12 4.13
C ASP A 22 -29.67 -1.39 2.94
N LEU A 23 -30.45 -0.34 3.23
CA LEU A 23 -30.94 0.58 2.20
C LEU A 23 -29.76 1.27 1.50
N THR A 24 -28.85 1.90 2.23
CA THR A 24 -27.66 2.56 1.65
C THR A 24 -26.86 1.63 0.73
N ASN A 25 -26.73 0.35 1.08
CA ASN A 25 -26.08 -0.65 0.22
C ASN A 25 -26.91 -1.08 -1.01
N SER A 26 -28.23 -0.95 -0.95
CA SER A 26 -29.15 -1.38 -2.00
C SER A 26 -29.44 -0.29 -3.05
N PHE A 27 -29.30 0.98 -2.67
CA PHE A 27 -29.59 2.10 -3.56
C PHE A 27 -28.47 2.35 -4.58
N LYS A 28 -28.87 2.86 -5.74
CA LYS A 28 -27.97 3.24 -6.85
C LYS A 28 -27.72 4.75 -6.83
N ASP A 29 -26.70 5.18 -7.57
CA ASP A 29 -26.12 6.53 -7.60
C ASP A 29 -27.13 7.69 -7.46
N ASP A 30 -28.23 7.68 -8.21
CA ASP A 30 -29.18 8.80 -8.26
C ASP A 30 -30.06 8.93 -7.00
N ASP A 31 -30.24 7.85 -6.24
CA ASP A 31 -31.15 7.80 -5.09
C ASP A 31 -30.45 7.96 -3.74
N ILE A 32 -29.14 7.76 -3.70
CA ILE A 32 -28.31 7.78 -2.48
C ILE A 32 -28.36 9.15 -1.79
N ALA A 33 -28.48 10.24 -2.56
CA ALA A 33 -28.59 11.59 -2.03
C ALA A 33 -29.79 11.77 -1.08
N ASN A 34 -30.90 11.07 -1.33
CA ASN A 34 -32.09 11.14 -0.47
C ASN A 34 -31.85 10.51 0.89
N ILE A 35 -31.07 9.43 0.94
CA ILE A 35 -30.76 8.69 2.18
C ILE A 35 -29.72 9.42 3.01
N HIS A 36 -28.73 10.07 2.38
CA HIS A 36 -27.71 10.83 3.08
C HIS A 36 -28.31 11.88 4.03
N SER A 37 -29.42 12.53 3.64
CA SER A 37 -30.11 13.49 4.50
C SER A 37 -30.62 12.92 5.83
N ILE A 38 -30.86 11.59 5.88
CA ILE A 38 -31.32 10.87 7.06
C ILE A 38 -30.14 10.23 7.79
N VAL A 39 -29.22 9.62 7.05
CA VAL A 39 -28.14 8.79 7.61
C VAL A 39 -27.03 9.63 8.21
N LEU A 40 -26.61 10.72 7.56
CA LEU A 40 -25.45 11.49 7.99
C LEU A 40 -25.59 12.02 9.44
N PRO A 41 -26.71 12.66 9.84
CA PRO A 41 -26.88 13.11 11.23
C PRO A 41 -26.82 11.97 12.24
N LEU A 42 -27.27 10.77 11.88
CA LEU A 42 -27.29 9.62 12.79
C LEU A 42 -25.89 9.06 13.03
N ILE A 43 -24.98 9.15 12.06
CA ILE A 43 -23.59 8.72 12.23
C ILE A 43 -22.93 9.48 13.38
N SER A 44 -22.98 10.82 13.34
CA SER A 44 -22.36 11.64 14.38
C SER A 44 -22.99 11.36 15.77
N VAL A 45 -24.31 11.14 15.82
CA VAL A 45 -25.03 10.82 17.07
C VAL A 45 -24.67 9.44 17.62
N CYS A 46 -24.44 8.44 16.78
CA CYS A 46 -24.15 7.07 17.23
C CYS A 46 -22.66 6.85 17.52
N CYS A 47 -21.78 7.51 16.77
CA CYS A 47 -20.34 7.31 16.86
C CYS A 47 -19.64 8.28 17.83
N ASP A 48 -20.28 9.36 18.27
CA ASP A 48 -19.66 10.28 19.23
C ASP A 48 -19.79 9.79 20.68
N ASP A 49 -18.65 9.60 21.35
CA ASP A 49 -18.52 9.12 22.74
C ASP A 49 -19.25 9.98 23.77
N SER A 50 -19.55 11.24 23.43
CA SER A 50 -20.34 12.14 24.29
C SER A 50 -21.84 11.83 24.28
N SER A 51 -22.29 11.06 23.29
CA SER A 51 -23.68 10.70 23.07
C SER A 51 -24.13 9.56 23.99
N GLU A 52 -25.35 9.67 24.50
CA GLU A 52 -26.00 8.59 25.27
C GLU A 52 -26.15 7.29 24.46
N TYR A 53 -26.17 7.40 23.13
CA TYR A 53 -26.35 6.27 22.22
C TYR A 53 -25.05 5.50 21.95
N HIS A 54 -23.88 6.09 22.21
CA HIS A 54 -22.60 5.55 21.79
C HIS A 54 -22.36 4.12 22.29
N SER A 55 -22.60 3.88 23.58
CA SER A 55 -22.30 2.59 24.20
C SER A 55 -23.07 1.40 23.61
N LEU A 56 -24.20 1.64 22.95
CA LEU A 56 -25.07 0.60 22.40
C LEU A 56 -25.13 0.59 20.87
N LEU A 57 -24.86 1.73 20.21
CA LEU A 57 -25.09 1.92 18.78
C LEU A 57 -23.82 2.29 17.99
N CYS A 58 -22.66 2.44 18.63
CA CYS A 58 -21.45 2.87 17.93
C CYS A 58 -21.03 1.91 16.81
N GLU A 59 -21.12 0.60 17.02
CA GLU A 59 -20.77 -0.42 16.01
C GLU A 59 -21.67 -0.30 14.77
N ASP A 60 -23.00 -0.37 14.92
CA ASP A 60 -23.93 -0.18 13.80
C ASP A 60 -23.80 1.24 13.19
N GLY A 61 -23.39 2.23 13.97
CA GLY A 61 -23.05 3.58 13.50
C GLY A 61 -21.84 3.58 12.56
N PHE A 62 -20.75 2.90 12.94
CA PHE A 62 -19.57 2.75 12.08
C PHE A 62 -19.87 1.92 10.84
N GLU A 63 -20.65 0.85 10.95
CA GLU A 63 -21.13 0.10 9.78
C GLU A 63 -21.92 0.98 8.81
N THR A 64 -22.77 1.86 9.35
CA THR A 64 -23.56 2.80 8.57
C THR A 64 -22.66 3.85 7.90
N LEU A 65 -21.65 4.37 8.60
CA LEU A 65 -20.65 5.27 8.04
C LEU A 65 -19.89 4.59 6.90
N TYR A 66 -19.42 3.35 7.11
CA TYR A 66 -18.74 2.59 6.07
C TYR A 66 -19.62 2.37 4.84
N ALA A 67 -20.87 1.93 5.02
CA ALA A 67 -21.81 1.75 3.91
C ALA A 67 -22.06 3.06 3.13
N THR A 68 -22.10 4.19 3.83
CA THR A 68 -22.26 5.52 3.24
C THR A 68 -21.06 5.91 2.39
N LEU A 69 -19.84 5.75 2.90
CA LEU A 69 -18.62 6.06 2.17
C LEU A 69 -18.43 5.13 0.96
N LYS A 70 -18.64 3.83 1.18
CA LYS A 70 -18.48 2.79 0.15
C LYS A 70 -19.37 3.01 -1.08
N ASN A 71 -20.58 3.50 -0.86
CA ASN A 71 -21.55 3.76 -1.93
C ASN A 71 -21.59 5.23 -2.36
N PHE A 72 -20.69 6.09 -1.85
CA PHE A 72 -20.76 7.52 -2.09
C PHE A 72 -20.72 7.87 -3.61
N PRO A 73 -21.67 8.69 -4.14
CA PRO A 73 -21.86 8.86 -5.57
C PRO A 73 -20.62 9.36 -6.31
N LEU A 74 -20.23 8.70 -7.42
CA LEU A 74 -18.95 8.90 -8.12
C LEU A 74 -18.63 10.36 -8.46
N ASN A 75 -19.64 11.10 -8.93
CA ASN A 75 -19.48 12.47 -9.46
C ASN A 75 -19.95 13.55 -8.46
N ALA A 76 -20.18 13.20 -7.20
CA ALA A 76 -20.58 14.15 -6.16
C ALA A 76 -19.37 14.63 -5.35
N ASN A 77 -19.46 15.87 -4.85
CA ASN A 77 -18.52 16.39 -3.86
C ASN A 77 -18.85 15.81 -2.49
N LEU A 78 -17.82 15.44 -1.73
CA LEU A 78 -17.99 14.95 -0.36
C LEU A 78 -18.67 16.03 0.51
N PRO A 79 -19.82 15.73 1.16
CA PRO A 79 -20.50 16.65 2.06
C PRO A 79 -19.57 17.11 3.18
N GLU A 80 -19.70 18.38 3.59
CA GLU A 80 -18.93 18.95 4.70
C GLU A 80 -19.08 18.13 6.00
N GLN A 81 -20.27 17.55 6.22
CA GLN A 81 -20.53 16.69 7.37
C GLN A 81 -19.64 15.44 7.37
N LEU A 82 -19.47 14.74 6.24
CA LEU A 82 -18.59 13.57 6.19
C LEU A 82 -17.12 13.96 6.41
N VAL A 83 -16.70 15.16 5.99
CA VAL A 83 -15.38 15.68 6.35
C VAL A 83 -15.27 15.94 7.85
N ALA A 84 -16.31 16.52 8.45
CA ALA A 84 -16.38 16.80 9.89
C ALA A 84 -16.50 15.54 10.75
N ASP A 85 -16.96 14.42 10.18
CA ASP A 85 -17.07 13.11 10.84
C ASP A 85 -15.75 12.32 10.83
N PHE A 86 -14.73 12.72 10.05
CA PHE A 86 -13.43 12.05 10.04
C PHE A 86 -12.78 11.86 11.43
N PRO A 87 -12.82 12.84 12.36
CA PRO A 87 -12.31 12.66 13.72
C PRO A 87 -12.96 11.51 14.51
N LEU A 88 -14.15 11.05 14.15
CA LEU A 88 -14.79 9.89 14.80
C LEU A 88 -13.97 8.61 14.59
N VAL A 89 -13.25 8.52 13.47
CA VAL A 89 -12.38 7.38 13.13
C VAL A 89 -11.20 7.30 14.09
N VAL A 90 -10.61 8.44 14.48
CA VAL A 90 -9.52 8.52 15.46
C VAL A 90 -9.95 7.88 16.79
N LYS A 91 -11.16 8.22 17.26
CA LYS A 91 -11.74 7.64 18.48
C LYS A 91 -11.99 6.13 18.32
N GLY A 92 -12.54 5.73 17.17
CA GLY A 92 -12.77 4.32 16.84
C GLY A 92 -11.48 3.49 16.89
N LEU A 93 -10.38 4.00 16.33
CA LEU A 93 -9.08 3.33 16.32
C LEU A 93 -8.48 3.18 17.73
N LEU A 94 -8.70 4.14 18.63
CA LEU A 94 -8.17 4.11 20.00
C LEU A 94 -8.93 3.17 20.94
N ASN A 95 -10.26 3.18 20.83
CA ASN A 95 -11.12 2.61 21.88
C ASN A 95 -11.64 1.20 21.58
N TRP A 96 -11.62 0.76 20.31
CA TRP A 96 -12.38 -0.44 19.89
C TRP A 96 -11.56 -1.42 19.05
N THR A 97 -10.76 -2.24 19.72
CA THR A 97 -9.91 -3.25 19.05
C THR A 97 -10.69 -4.38 18.38
N GLU A 98 -11.92 -4.66 18.82
CA GLU A 98 -12.77 -5.73 18.28
C GLU A 98 -13.24 -5.42 16.84
N ILE A 99 -13.66 -4.17 16.61
CA ILE A 99 -14.13 -3.65 15.31
C ILE A 99 -13.02 -2.93 14.52
N LEU A 100 -11.76 -3.06 14.94
CA LEU A 100 -10.61 -2.41 14.29
C LEU A 100 -10.57 -2.62 12.76
N PRO A 101 -10.80 -3.83 12.20
CA PRO A 101 -10.86 -4.00 10.75
C PRO A 101 -11.92 -3.11 10.08
N MET A 102 -13.10 -2.95 10.69
CA MET A 102 -14.18 -2.10 10.18
C MET A 102 -13.74 -0.63 10.18
N VAL A 103 -13.15 -0.16 11.28
CA VAL A 103 -12.67 1.22 11.39
C VAL A 103 -11.56 1.49 10.36
N LEU A 104 -10.65 0.54 10.14
CA LEU A 104 -9.62 0.65 9.10
C LEU A 104 -10.21 0.65 7.68
N GLN A 105 -11.29 -0.09 7.42
CA GLN A 105 -12.01 0.00 6.14
C GLN A 105 -12.59 1.40 5.93
N ILE A 106 -13.11 2.05 6.98
CA ILE A 106 -13.56 3.45 6.91
C ILE A 106 -12.40 4.39 6.58
N VAL A 107 -11.24 4.23 7.25
CA VAL A 107 -10.02 5.00 6.95
C VAL A 107 -9.65 4.82 5.46
N ARG A 108 -9.65 3.58 4.97
CA ARG A 108 -9.38 3.25 3.57
C ARG A 108 -10.38 3.90 2.61
N SER A 109 -11.67 3.91 2.94
CA SER A 109 -12.68 4.60 2.12
C SER A 109 -12.42 6.10 2.04
N TYR A 110 -11.98 6.74 3.15
CA TYR A 110 -11.53 8.13 3.10
C TYR A 110 -10.27 8.33 2.25
N ALA A 111 -9.32 7.38 2.27
CA ALA A 111 -8.13 7.43 1.41
C ALA A 111 -8.51 7.41 -0.09
N ILE A 112 -9.59 6.72 -0.46
CA ILE A 112 -10.12 6.68 -1.83
C ILE A 112 -10.92 7.96 -2.17
N LEU A 113 -11.74 8.45 -1.23
CA LEU A 113 -12.67 9.56 -1.48
C LEU A 113 -12.02 10.93 -1.39
N GLN A 114 -11.14 11.14 -0.41
CA GLN A 114 -10.49 12.42 -0.12
C GLN A 114 -9.14 12.18 0.57
N TYR A 115 -8.16 11.70 -0.19
CA TYR A 115 -6.81 11.41 0.30
C TYR A 115 -6.11 12.62 0.96
N LYS A 116 -6.51 13.85 0.59
CA LYS A 116 -5.95 15.09 1.16
C LYS A 116 -6.23 15.29 2.65
N ILE A 117 -7.22 14.61 3.23
CA ILE A 117 -7.44 14.63 4.68
C ILE A 117 -6.19 14.10 5.42
N PHE A 118 -5.43 13.19 4.80
CA PHE A 118 -4.21 12.63 5.37
C PHE A 118 -3.01 13.59 5.35
N GLU A 119 -3.13 14.76 4.70
CA GLU A 119 -2.15 15.86 4.76
C GLU A 119 -2.31 16.73 6.03
N THR A 120 -3.34 16.48 6.84
CA THR A 120 -3.67 17.26 8.04
C THR A 120 -3.15 16.61 9.32
N GLU A 121 -3.22 17.32 10.45
CA GLU A 121 -2.91 16.79 11.79
C GLU A 121 -3.74 15.55 12.15
N LEU A 122 -4.99 15.47 11.69
CA LEU A 122 -5.83 14.29 11.90
C LEU A 122 -5.29 13.08 11.14
N GLY A 123 -4.76 13.29 9.93
CA GLY A 123 -4.07 12.25 9.17
C GLY A 123 -2.83 11.74 9.89
N LEU A 124 -2.02 12.66 10.43
CA LEU A 124 -0.85 12.33 11.25
C LEU A 124 -1.26 11.53 12.50
N GLU A 125 -2.34 11.91 13.17
CA GLU A 125 -2.86 11.21 14.35
C GLU A 125 -3.31 9.78 14.01
N VAL A 126 -4.02 9.58 12.90
CA VAL A 126 -4.38 8.24 12.39
C VAL A 126 -3.13 7.39 12.18
N PHE A 127 -2.09 7.92 11.54
CA PHE A 127 -0.85 7.17 11.34
C PHE A 127 -0.11 6.88 12.65
N LYS A 128 -0.09 7.79 13.62
CA LYS A 128 0.51 7.56 14.95
C LYS A 128 -0.18 6.42 15.67
N ILE A 129 -1.51 6.42 15.62
CA ILE A 129 -2.35 5.39 16.23
C ILE A 129 -2.01 4.05 15.59
N ILE A 130 -2.12 3.91 14.26
CA ILE A 130 -1.77 2.69 13.50
C ILE A 130 -0.34 2.21 13.80
N GLY A 131 0.64 3.12 13.79
CA GLY A 131 2.03 2.79 14.10
C GLY A 131 2.20 2.21 15.50
N GLY A 132 1.46 2.73 16.49
CA GLY A 132 1.52 2.28 17.88
C GLY A 132 1.11 0.83 18.14
N TYR A 133 0.30 0.22 17.27
CA TYR A 133 -0.13 -1.18 17.42
C TYR A 133 0.18 -2.08 16.21
N LEU A 134 0.90 -1.60 15.18
CA LEU A 134 1.19 -2.38 13.97
C LEU A 134 1.79 -3.76 14.26
N SER A 135 2.69 -3.84 15.24
CA SER A 135 3.36 -5.09 15.63
C SER A 135 2.45 -6.11 16.33
N SER A 136 1.33 -5.66 16.91
CA SER A 136 0.35 -6.47 17.65
C SER A 136 -1.00 -6.59 16.93
N MET A 137 -1.17 -5.98 15.75
CA MET A 137 -2.37 -6.11 14.93
C MET A 137 -2.60 -7.55 14.48
N ARG A 138 -3.89 -7.88 14.29
CA ARG A 138 -4.30 -9.08 13.55
C ARG A 138 -3.98 -8.93 12.06
N ASP A 139 -3.79 -10.07 11.39
CA ASP A 139 -3.43 -10.15 9.97
C ASP A 139 -4.41 -9.42 9.04
N ASP A 140 -5.71 -9.45 9.33
CA ASP A 140 -6.74 -8.75 8.56
C ASP A 140 -6.57 -7.21 8.63
N SER A 141 -6.25 -6.69 9.80
CA SER A 141 -6.02 -5.27 10.06
C SER A 141 -4.72 -4.79 9.40
N ILE A 142 -3.69 -5.64 9.39
CA ILE A 142 -2.43 -5.39 8.68
C ILE A 142 -2.67 -5.32 7.18
N ALA A 143 -3.45 -6.26 6.62
CA ALA A 143 -3.79 -6.26 5.20
C ALA A 143 -4.54 -4.98 4.82
N ILE A 144 -5.57 -4.59 5.56
CA ILE A 144 -6.32 -3.34 5.28
C ILE A 144 -5.41 -2.11 5.40
N THR A 145 -4.50 -2.10 6.37
CA THR A 145 -3.52 -1.02 6.55
C THR A 145 -2.58 -0.92 5.35
N ALA A 146 -2.02 -2.04 4.89
CA ALA A 146 -1.16 -2.06 3.72
C ALA A 146 -1.88 -1.49 2.48
N HIS A 147 -3.10 -1.98 2.20
CA HIS A 147 -3.89 -1.51 1.07
C HIS A 147 -4.24 -0.02 1.16
N MET A 148 -4.60 0.47 2.35
CA MET A 148 -4.85 1.89 2.59
C MET A 148 -3.61 2.73 2.22
N LEU A 149 -2.43 2.33 2.68
CA LEU A 149 -1.19 3.03 2.39
C LEU A 149 -0.83 2.97 0.89
N GLU A 150 -1.02 1.83 0.23
CA GLU A 150 -0.84 1.72 -1.21
C GLU A 150 -1.74 2.70 -1.97
N ILE A 151 -3.02 2.78 -1.60
CA ILE A 151 -3.99 3.71 -2.22
C ILE A 151 -3.55 5.17 -2.04
N LEU A 152 -3.06 5.54 -0.85
CA LEU A 152 -2.57 6.90 -0.60
C LEU A 152 -1.32 7.21 -1.44
N LEU A 153 -0.37 6.27 -1.50
CA LEU A 153 0.88 6.44 -2.24
C LEU A 153 0.68 6.51 -3.75
N LEU A 154 -0.26 5.73 -4.30
CA LEU A 154 -0.60 5.76 -5.74
C LEU A 154 -1.13 7.12 -6.19
N GLN A 155 -1.77 7.87 -5.30
CA GLN A 155 -2.35 9.18 -5.64
C GLN A 155 -1.34 10.32 -5.57
N ILE A 156 -0.11 10.08 -5.12
CA ILE A 156 0.94 11.09 -5.03
C ILE A 156 1.67 11.19 -6.39
N PRO A 157 1.69 12.37 -7.04
CA PRO A 157 2.47 12.56 -8.26
C PRO A 157 3.97 12.37 -8.00
N SER A 158 4.68 11.67 -8.88
CA SER A 158 6.11 11.39 -8.73
C SER A 158 6.97 12.65 -8.65
N ASN A 159 6.60 13.72 -9.35
CA ASN A 159 7.27 15.01 -9.29
C ASN A 159 7.06 15.78 -7.97
N GLU A 160 6.15 15.33 -7.11
CA GLU A 160 5.76 15.99 -5.85
C GLU A 160 6.08 15.14 -4.61
N ALA A 161 6.69 13.95 -4.79
CA ALA A 161 6.96 12.99 -3.71
C ALA A 161 7.67 13.62 -2.51
N SER A 162 8.76 14.37 -2.77
CA SER A 162 9.56 15.05 -1.73
C SER A 162 8.83 16.16 -0.97
N GLN A 163 7.69 16.64 -1.48
CA GLN A 163 6.87 17.70 -0.87
C GLN A 163 5.54 17.15 -0.31
N SER A 164 5.29 15.85 -0.48
CA SER A 164 4.04 15.24 -0.05
C SER A 164 3.94 15.22 1.47
N LYS A 165 2.97 15.98 1.99
CA LYS A 165 2.63 15.99 3.42
C LYS A 165 2.20 14.62 3.93
N ILE A 166 1.63 13.77 3.07
CA ILE A 166 1.25 12.40 3.46
C ILE A 166 2.49 11.58 3.80
N ILE A 167 3.53 11.64 2.96
CA ILE A 167 4.78 10.89 3.20
C ILE A 167 5.49 11.44 4.45
N LEU A 168 5.50 12.77 4.62
CA LEU A 168 6.04 13.40 5.82
C LEU A 168 5.26 12.97 7.08
N ASN A 169 3.93 12.94 7.03
CA ASN A 169 3.09 12.46 8.13
C ASN A 169 3.34 10.96 8.43
N LEU A 170 3.57 10.12 7.41
CA LEU A 170 3.93 8.70 7.59
C LEU A 170 5.27 8.53 8.30
N MET A 171 6.24 9.39 8.00
CA MET A 171 7.54 9.41 8.67
C MET A 171 7.43 9.94 10.11
N GLU A 172 6.84 11.12 10.29
CA GLU A 172 6.72 11.81 11.59
C GLU A 172 5.85 11.06 12.60
N SER A 173 4.88 10.28 12.13
CA SER A 173 4.08 9.41 12.99
C SER A 173 4.84 8.22 13.55
N GLY A 174 5.99 7.88 12.99
CA GLY A 174 6.72 6.64 13.27
C GLY A 174 6.14 5.41 12.56
N LEU A 175 5.05 5.54 11.79
CA LEU A 175 4.45 4.40 11.08
C LEU A 175 5.44 3.82 10.05
N LEU A 176 6.15 4.67 9.29
CA LEU A 176 7.15 4.19 8.33
C LEU A 176 8.26 3.38 9.01
N ASN A 177 8.72 3.81 10.19
CA ASN A 177 9.71 3.08 10.99
C ASN A 177 9.18 1.71 11.43
N GLU A 178 7.94 1.65 11.92
CA GLU A 178 7.30 0.41 12.35
C GLU A 178 7.05 -0.54 11.18
N MET A 179 6.71 -0.03 9.99
CA MET A 179 6.58 -0.86 8.78
C MET A 179 7.90 -1.53 8.43
N ILE A 180 9.02 -0.79 8.47
CA ILE A 180 10.36 -1.36 8.22
C ILE A 180 10.66 -2.43 9.28
N ASN A 181 10.46 -2.13 10.56
CA ASN A 181 10.71 -3.10 11.63
C ASN A 181 9.85 -4.37 11.48
N TYR A 182 8.60 -4.21 11.05
CA TYR A 182 7.66 -5.29 10.83
C TYR A 182 8.14 -6.25 9.72
N VAL A 183 8.71 -5.73 8.63
CA VAL A 183 9.15 -6.55 7.48
C VAL A 183 10.58 -7.08 7.63
N THR A 184 11.40 -6.50 8.50
CA THR A 184 12.79 -6.96 8.75
C THR A 184 12.93 -7.86 9.97
N ARG A 185 11.84 -8.14 10.69
CA ARG A 185 11.86 -9.06 11.85
C ARG A 185 11.98 -10.52 11.41
N GLU A 186 12.23 -11.41 12.36
CA GLU A 186 12.11 -12.85 12.11
C GLU A 186 10.67 -13.19 11.72
N SER A 187 10.51 -13.71 10.49
CA SER A 187 9.22 -13.93 9.84
C SER A 187 8.27 -14.76 10.72
N GLN A 188 7.08 -14.22 10.97
CA GLN A 188 5.99 -14.96 11.63
C GLN A 188 4.84 -15.24 10.66
N SER A 189 4.62 -14.35 9.69
CA SER A 189 3.60 -14.48 8.67
C SER A 189 4.11 -13.87 7.35
N PRO A 190 4.75 -14.68 6.49
CA PRO A 190 5.33 -14.18 5.23
C PRO A 190 4.32 -13.46 4.34
N LYS A 191 3.03 -13.84 4.41
CA LYS A 191 1.97 -13.22 3.63
C LYS A 191 1.77 -11.76 4.03
N THR A 192 1.60 -11.48 5.32
CA THR A 192 1.33 -10.11 5.80
C THR A 192 2.58 -9.24 5.71
N GLU A 193 3.76 -9.82 5.84
CA GLU A 193 5.05 -9.15 5.59
C GLU A 193 5.17 -8.72 4.13
N VAL A 194 4.80 -9.57 3.16
CA VAL A 194 4.71 -9.17 1.75
C VAL A 194 3.69 -8.05 1.54
N GLN A 195 2.50 -8.14 2.14
CA GLN A 195 1.49 -7.07 2.04
C GLN A 195 2.03 -5.74 2.58
N MET A 196 2.68 -5.75 3.74
CA MET A 196 3.29 -4.54 4.32
C MET A 196 4.51 -4.03 3.53
N LEU A 197 5.19 -4.89 2.78
CA LEU A 197 6.24 -4.47 1.84
C LEU A 197 5.68 -3.67 0.66
N LEU A 198 4.47 -3.98 0.16
CA LEU A 198 3.91 -3.33 -1.03
C LEU A 198 3.86 -1.79 -0.98
N PRO A 199 3.41 -1.14 0.11
CA PRO A 199 3.50 0.32 0.23
C PRO A 199 4.96 0.81 0.27
N LEU A 200 5.89 0.09 0.92
CA LEU A 200 7.32 0.46 0.91
C LEU A 200 7.91 0.38 -0.50
N LEU A 201 7.57 -0.66 -1.27
CA LEU A 201 7.99 -0.81 -2.67
C LEU A 201 7.49 0.36 -3.52
N ARG A 202 6.24 0.80 -3.32
CA ARG A 202 5.70 1.97 -4.02
C ARG A 202 6.42 3.25 -3.65
N LEU A 203 6.74 3.45 -2.38
CA LEU A 203 7.53 4.61 -1.94
C LEU A 203 8.92 4.63 -2.60
N ILE A 204 9.57 3.48 -2.71
CA ILE A 204 10.87 3.31 -3.39
C ILE A 204 10.77 3.60 -4.90
N ILE A 205 9.72 3.12 -5.56
CA ILE A 205 9.48 3.36 -7.00
C ILE A 205 9.17 4.84 -7.26
N LEU A 206 8.44 5.47 -6.34
CA LEU A 206 8.01 6.86 -6.46
C LEU A 206 9.20 7.81 -6.49
N ASP A 207 10.12 7.70 -5.52
CA ASP A 207 11.37 8.45 -5.46
C ASP A 207 12.38 7.74 -4.53
N SER A 208 13.35 7.03 -5.11
CA SER A 208 14.33 6.29 -4.31
C SER A 208 15.29 7.22 -3.56
N ASP A 209 15.63 8.39 -4.12
CA ASP A 209 16.52 9.35 -3.46
C ASP A 209 15.84 9.97 -2.24
N PHE A 210 14.55 10.27 -2.34
CA PHE A 210 13.77 10.71 -1.20
C PHE A 210 13.58 9.59 -0.18
N PHE A 211 13.34 8.35 -0.61
CA PHE A 211 13.26 7.20 0.29
C PHE A 211 14.51 7.07 1.17
N PHE A 212 15.72 7.17 0.61
CA PHE A 212 16.95 7.13 1.41
C PHE A 212 17.07 8.27 2.42
N LYS A 213 16.60 9.48 2.10
CA LYS A 213 16.57 10.61 3.05
C LYS A 213 15.61 10.35 4.21
N LEU A 214 14.44 9.78 3.93
CA LEU A 214 13.48 9.38 4.96
C LEU A 214 14.07 8.26 5.83
N PHE A 215 14.73 7.29 5.19
CA PHE A 215 15.31 6.14 5.85
C PHE A 215 16.46 6.54 6.79
N ASP A 216 17.32 7.47 6.37
CA ASP A 216 18.38 8.08 7.16
C ASP A 216 17.83 8.87 8.38
N HIS A 217 16.77 9.65 8.15
CA HIS A 217 16.09 10.38 9.22
C HIS A 217 15.54 9.44 10.30
N ILE A 218 14.92 8.33 9.87
CA ILE A 218 14.38 7.31 10.77
C ILE A 218 15.50 6.68 11.59
N THR A 219 16.62 6.28 10.97
CA THR A 219 17.75 5.70 11.72
C THR A 219 18.35 6.66 12.73
N THR A 220 18.39 7.95 12.40
CA THR A 220 18.85 8.99 13.32
C THR A 220 17.93 9.15 14.54
N ILE A 221 16.60 9.06 14.35
CA ILE A 221 15.63 9.20 15.44
C ILE A 221 15.61 7.97 16.35
N THR A 222 15.65 6.76 15.79
CA THR A 222 15.57 5.54 16.61
C THR A 222 16.83 5.30 17.43
N GLY A 223 17.93 5.99 17.11
CA GLY A 223 19.23 5.72 17.72
C GLY A 223 19.88 4.45 17.16
N ASP A 224 19.37 3.91 16.05
CA ASP A 224 20.05 2.85 15.31
C ASP A 224 21.22 3.46 14.55
N PHE A 225 22.43 3.20 15.02
CA PHE A 225 23.62 3.94 14.60
C PHE A 225 24.11 3.69 13.17
N ASN A 226 23.48 2.80 12.37
CA ASN A 226 23.99 2.50 11.04
C ASN A 226 22.90 2.25 9.99
N LEU A 227 22.73 3.25 9.12
CA LEU A 227 21.86 3.20 7.93
C LEU A 227 22.15 2.01 7.02
N SER A 228 23.42 1.69 6.80
CA SER A 228 23.83 0.63 5.87
C SER A 228 23.45 -0.76 6.36
N ILE A 229 23.54 -1.01 7.68
CA ILE A 229 23.09 -2.28 8.28
C ILE A 229 21.59 -2.42 8.14
N ARG A 230 20.84 -1.37 8.50
CA ARG A 230 19.37 -1.39 8.38
C ARG A 230 18.93 -1.55 6.92
N PHE A 231 19.65 -0.93 5.99
CA PHE A 231 19.46 -1.11 4.55
C PHE A 231 19.76 -2.54 4.11
N SER A 232 20.84 -3.16 4.60
CA SER A 232 21.15 -4.56 4.34
C SER A 232 20.00 -5.48 4.78
N ASN A 233 19.48 -5.27 5.98
CA ASN A 233 18.34 -6.06 6.49
C ASN A 233 17.09 -5.90 5.63
N LEU A 234 16.81 -4.68 5.16
CA LEU A 234 15.70 -4.42 4.25
C LEU A 234 15.89 -5.12 2.89
N ILE A 235 17.08 -5.02 2.29
CA ILE A 235 17.39 -5.70 1.03
C ILE A 235 17.29 -7.22 1.18
N ASP A 236 17.79 -7.78 2.28
CA ASP A 236 17.68 -9.21 2.56
C ASP A 236 16.22 -9.64 2.70
N ALA A 237 15.39 -8.88 3.42
CA ALA A 237 13.95 -9.12 3.52
C ALA A 237 13.29 -9.07 2.13
N LEU A 238 13.57 -8.04 1.32
CA LEU A 238 13.05 -7.93 -0.05
C LEU A 238 13.40 -9.15 -0.91
N MET A 239 14.65 -9.61 -0.85
CA MET A 239 15.13 -10.75 -1.62
C MET A 239 14.56 -12.08 -1.13
N VAL A 240 14.35 -12.25 0.18
CA VAL A 240 13.72 -13.45 0.76
C VAL A 240 12.25 -13.50 0.35
N HIS A 241 11.50 -12.41 0.53
CA HIS A 241 10.08 -12.38 0.23
C HIS A 241 9.79 -12.49 -1.26
N LEU A 242 10.60 -11.87 -2.13
CA LEU A 242 10.44 -12.01 -3.59
C LEU A 242 10.48 -13.46 -4.07
N LYS A 243 11.26 -14.33 -3.41
CA LYS A 243 11.31 -15.77 -3.73
C LYS A 243 10.05 -16.54 -3.31
N LEU A 244 9.26 -15.98 -2.40
CA LEU A 244 8.01 -16.58 -1.91
C LEU A 244 6.80 -16.13 -2.72
N VAL A 245 6.93 -15.06 -3.52
CA VAL A 245 5.85 -14.50 -4.32
C VAL A 245 5.86 -15.13 -5.72
N TYR A 246 4.73 -15.72 -6.10
CA TYR A 246 4.50 -16.24 -7.45
C TYR A 246 3.59 -15.33 -8.30
N ASP A 247 2.90 -14.39 -7.66
CA ASP A 247 2.02 -13.44 -8.34
C ASP A 247 2.81 -12.50 -9.26
N GLY A 248 2.42 -12.42 -10.53
CA GLY A 248 3.14 -11.64 -11.55
C GLY A 248 3.11 -10.14 -11.28
N LYS A 249 1.99 -9.61 -10.78
CA LYS A 249 1.84 -8.17 -10.47
C LYS A 249 2.74 -7.80 -9.30
N ILE A 250 2.71 -8.59 -8.22
CA ILE A 250 3.53 -8.32 -7.04
C ILE A 250 5.01 -8.48 -7.37
N ARG A 251 5.42 -9.53 -8.09
CA ARG A 251 6.82 -9.70 -8.54
C ARG A 251 7.32 -8.53 -9.37
N LYS A 252 6.48 -8.02 -10.28
CA LYS A 252 6.82 -6.82 -11.08
C LYS A 252 7.09 -5.63 -10.17
N LEU A 253 6.25 -5.38 -9.17
CA LEU A 253 6.45 -4.28 -8.23
C LEU A 253 7.79 -4.41 -7.46
N PHE A 254 8.13 -5.60 -6.97
CA PHE A 254 9.43 -5.85 -6.36
C PHE A 254 10.58 -5.53 -7.31
N VAL A 255 10.51 -6.00 -8.55
CA VAL A 255 11.53 -5.75 -9.57
C VAL A 255 11.67 -4.26 -9.87
N LEU A 256 10.58 -3.53 -10.05
CA LEU A 256 10.59 -2.09 -10.29
C LEU A 256 11.24 -1.33 -9.12
N ALA A 257 10.94 -1.71 -7.88
CA ALA A 257 11.54 -1.12 -6.70
C ALA A 257 13.03 -1.44 -6.57
N LEU A 258 13.44 -2.69 -6.76
CA LEU A 258 14.85 -3.10 -6.73
C LEU A 258 15.66 -2.35 -7.80
N LEU A 259 15.14 -2.21 -9.01
CA LEU A 259 15.77 -1.40 -10.06
C LEU A 259 15.89 0.08 -9.66
N SER A 260 14.86 0.62 -9.00
CA SER A 260 14.87 2.01 -8.52
C SER A 260 15.92 2.24 -7.43
N LEU A 261 16.15 1.27 -6.54
CA LEU A 261 17.24 1.30 -5.56
C LEU A 261 18.62 1.25 -6.22
N HIS A 262 18.81 0.41 -7.23
CA HIS A 262 20.09 0.27 -7.93
C HIS A 262 20.39 1.42 -8.90
N THR A 263 19.52 2.42 -9.00
CA THR A 263 19.77 3.66 -9.77
C THR A 263 19.84 4.92 -8.90
N ASN A 264 19.74 4.72 -7.59
CA ASN A 264 19.79 5.75 -6.58
C ASN A 264 21.14 6.50 -6.61
N SER A 265 21.12 7.79 -6.27
CA SER A 265 22.34 8.62 -6.21
C SER A 265 23.37 8.12 -5.19
N SER A 266 22.94 7.37 -4.18
CA SER A 266 23.81 6.77 -3.15
C SER A 266 24.59 5.57 -3.66
N PHE A 267 24.20 4.95 -4.79
CA PHE A 267 25.00 3.91 -5.43
C PHE A 267 26.06 4.55 -6.33
N ALA A 268 27.16 4.98 -5.71
CA ALA A 268 28.19 5.75 -6.41
C ALA A 268 29.30 4.89 -7.01
N LYS A 269 29.62 3.75 -6.40
CA LYS A 269 30.73 2.90 -6.83
C LYS A 269 30.48 1.41 -6.58
N TYR A 270 31.08 0.57 -7.40
CA TYR A 270 31.17 -0.86 -7.13
C TYR A 270 32.06 -1.13 -5.91
N MET A 271 31.61 -2.02 -5.02
CA MET A 271 32.37 -2.45 -3.86
C MET A 271 32.34 -3.96 -3.68
N THR A 272 33.47 -4.53 -3.27
CA THR A 272 33.63 -5.95 -2.97
C THR A 272 33.61 -6.18 -1.47
N ARG A 273 32.88 -7.21 -1.02
CA ARG A 273 32.97 -7.69 0.36
C ARG A 273 34.28 -8.44 0.60
N ASP A 274 34.91 -8.18 1.73
CA ASP A 274 35.97 -9.04 2.24
C ASP A 274 35.34 -10.31 2.84
N PRO A 275 35.57 -11.52 2.29
CA PRO A 275 34.98 -12.75 2.82
C PRO A 275 35.53 -13.15 4.20
N SER A 276 36.66 -12.58 4.63
CA SER A 276 37.28 -12.87 5.93
C SER A 276 36.67 -12.08 7.09
N VAL A 277 35.82 -11.09 6.79
CA VAL A 277 35.22 -10.20 7.78
C VAL A 277 33.69 -10.32 7.73
N ASP A 278 33.06 -10.27 8.89
CA ASP A 278 31.61 -10.24 8.97
C ASP A 278 31.03 -9.00 8.24
N LEU A 279 29.86 -9.15 7.61
CA LEU A 279 29.27 -8.07 6.81
C LEU A 279 28.87 -6.88 7.70
N GLU A 280 28.28 -7.15 8.85
CA GLU A 280 27.84 -6.11 9.78
C GLU A 280 29.06 -5.32 10.29
N TYR A 281 30.14 -6.02 10.64
CA TYR A 281 31.40 -5.36 11.01
C TYR A 281 31.95 -4.49 9.87
N GLN A 282 31.94 -4.95 8.62
CA GLN A 282 32.37 -4.11 7.49
C GLN A 282 31.51 -2.86 7.35
N LEU A 283 30.18 -3.00 7.40
CA LEU A 283 29.25 -1.88 7.26
C LEU A 283 29.40 -0.85 8.39
N LEU A 284 29.76 -1.28 9.60
CA LEU A 284 30.05 -0.38 10.73
C LEU A 284 31.30 0.50 10.52
N HIS A 285 32.22 0.08 9.67
CA HIS A 285 33.50 0.77 9.45
C HIS A 285 33.58 1.49 8.09
N LEU A 286 32.49 1.48 7.33
CA LEU A 286 32.35 2.22 6.06
C LEU A 286 31.58 3.51 6.27
N SER A 287 31.81 4.50 5.39
CA SER A 287 30.87 5.62 5.28
C SER A 287 29.49 5.13 4.79
N GLU A 288 28.43 5.88 5.05
CA GLU A 288 27.07 5.50 4.65
C GLU A 288 26.94 5.23 3.15
N THR A 289 27.50 6.11 2.31
CA THR A 289 27.50 5.93 0.85
C THR A 289 28.26 4.68 0.41
N GLU A 290 29.34 4.33 1.12
CA GLU A 290 30.11 3.12 0.84
C GLU A 290 29.39 1.86 1.32
N GLY A 291 28.77 1.91 2.50
CA GLY A 291 27.97 0.81 3.02
C GLY A 291 26.76 0.51 2.11
N ILE A 292 26.03 1.53 1.68
CA ILE A 292 24.94 1.38 0.69
C ILE A 292 25.47 0.79 -0.62
N SER A 293 26.58 1.33 -1.14
CA SER A 293 27.22 0.84 -2.36
C SER A 293 27.67 -0.62 -2.26
N LEU A 294 28.16 -1.04 -1.08
CA LEU A 294 28.51 -2.43 -0.80
C LEU A 294 27.28 -3.34 -0.80
N VAL A 295 26.20 -2.95 -0.10
CA VAL A 295 24.95 -3.74 -0.04
C VAL A 295 24.35 -3.93 -1.44
N LEU A 296 24.31 -2.87 -2.25
CA LEU A 296 23.81 -2.95 -3.64
C LEU A 296 24.73 -3.79 -4.53
N SER A 297 26.04 -3.62 -4.43
CA SER A 297 27.01 -4.43 -5.20
C SER A 297 26.89 -5.93 -4.89
N LEU A 298 26.69 -6.29 -3.61
CA LEU A 298 26.54 -7.69 -3.18
C LEU A 298 25.26 -8.36 -3.72
N ASN A 299 24.21 -7.58 -3.92
CA ASN A 299 22.91 -8.09 -4.33
C ASN A 299 22.62 -7.90 -5.83
N PHE A 300 23.51 -7.23 -6.56
CA PHE A 300 23.35 -6.95 -7.98
C PHE A 300 23.16 -8.21 -8.83
N ASN A 301 24.01 -9.24 -8.68
CA ASN A 301 23.86 -10.48 -9.46
C ASN A 301 22.50 -11.15 -9.20
N LYS A 302 22.10 -11.27 -7.93
CA LYS A 302 20.81 -11.88 -7.56
C LYS A 302 19.65 -11.09 -8.15
N MET A 303 19.70 -9.76 -8.10
CA MET A 303 18.69 -8.91 -8.73
C MET A 303 18.62 -9.19 -10.24
N MET A 304 19.77 -9.19 -10.93
CA MET A 304 19.80 -9.42 -12.38
C MET A 304 19.28 -10.77 -12.78
N PHE A 305 19.63 -11.82 -12.03
CA PHE A 305 19.10 -13.17 -12.21
C PHE A 305 17.56 -13.17 -12.13
N ILE A 306 16.99 -12.55 -11.09
CA ILE A 306 15.53 -12.49 -10.90
C ILE A 306 14.84 -11.73 -12.03
N ILE A 307 15.45 -10.63 -12.49
CA ILE A 307 14.92 -9.82 -13.60
C ILE A 307 14.93 -10.61 -14.90
N ALA A 308 16.03 -11.28 -15.23
CA ALA A 308 16.15 -12.09 -16.44
C ALA A 308 15.08 -13.19 -16.47
N HIS A 309 14.95 -13.96 -15.38
CA HIS A 309 13.94 -15.01 -15.25
C HIS A 309 12.52 -14.44 -15.35
N PHE A 310 12.23 -13.33 -14.67
CA PHE A 310 10.91 -12.73 -14.74
C PHE A 310 10.57 -12.25 -16.16
N LEU A 311 11.53 -11.69 -16.90
CA LEU A 311 11.35 -11.27 -18.29
C LEU A 311 11.15 -12.43 -19.28
N GLU A 312 11.64 -13.63 -18.96
CA GLU A 312 11.33 -14.84 -19.75
C GLU A 312 9.90 -15.33 -19.50
N GLU A 313 9.38 -15.12 -18.29
CA GLU A 313 8.04 -15.57 -17.89
C GLU A 313 6.92 -14.66 -18.38
N VAL A 314 7.15 -13.35 -18.48
CA VAL A 314 6.11 -12.37 -18.82
C VAL A 314 6.20 -11.87 -20.25
N SER A 315 5.04 -11.78 -20.91
CA SER A 315 4.89 -11.15 -22.21
C SER A 315 4.09 -9.86 -22.05
N GLU A 316 4.80 -8.76 -21.81
CA GLU A 316 4.19 -7.44 -21.66
C GLU A 316 3.86 -6.80 -23.02
N THR A 317 2.75 -6.08 -23.05
CA THR A 317 2.40 -5.14 -24.11
C THR A 317 3.38 -3.95 -24.16
N PRO A 318 3.36 -3.12 -25.21
CA PRO A 318 4.19 -1.91 -25.27
C PRO A 318 3.93 -0.91 -24.14
N SER A 319 2.72 -0.89 -23.56
CA SER A 319 2.41 -0.09 -22.36
C SER A 319 2.94 -0.72 -21.07
N GLY A 320 3.46 -1.94 -21.12
CA GLY A 320 3.94 -2.68 -19.96
C GLY A 320 2.88 -3.52 -19.27
N ASP A 321 1.65 -3.57 -19.78
CA ASP A 321 0.61 -4.39 -19.17
C ASP A 321 0.72 -5.87 -19.59
N CYS A 322 0.22 -6.79 -18.77
CA CYS A 322 0.15 -8.22 -19.04
C CYS A 322 -1.12 -8.82 -18.45
N THR A 323 -1.76 -9.76 -19.16
CA THR A 323 -3.00 -10.41 -18.69
C THR A 323 -2.84 -11.10 -17.34
N THR A 324 -1.63 -11.54 -16.99
CA THR A 324 -1.36 -12.18 -15.68
C THR A 324 -1.39 -11.20 -14.52
N TYR A 325 -1.26 -9.88 -14.76
CA TYR A 325 -1.28 -8.85 -13.72
C TYR A 325 -2.69 -8.52 -13.22
N HIS A 326 -3.72 -8.89 -14.01
CA HIS A 326 -5.13 -8.68 -13.67
C HIS A 326 -5.77 -9.88 -12.96
N ARG A 327 -5.00 -10.95 -12.73
CA ARG A 327 -5.51 -12.12 -12.02
C ARG A 327 -5.69 -11.82 -10.53
N PRO A 328 -6.80 -12.24 -9.91
CA PRO A 328 -6.96 -12.13 -8.47
C PRO A 328 -5.84 -12.85 -7.72
N SER A 329 -5.28 -12.18 -6.72
CA SER A 329 -4.18 -12.69 -5.91
C SER A 329 -4.56 -12.77 -4.43
N SER A 330 -3.87 -13.62 -3.66
CA SER A 330 -4.04 -13.67 -2.20
C SER A 330 -3.57 -12.40 -1.48
N TYR A 331 -2.88 -11.51 -2.20
CA TYR A 331 -2.40 -10.23 -1.69
C TYR A 331 -3.39 -9.11 -1.95
N ASP A 332 -4.43 -9.35 -2.75
CA ASP A 332 -5.44 -8.35 -3.06
C ASP A 332 -6.39 -8.14 -1.89
N ASP A 333 -7.09 -7.01 -1.91
CA ASP A 333 -8.12 -6.70 -0.92
C ASP A 333 -9.40 -7.48 -1.24
N ASP A 334 -9.89 -8.24 -0.27
CA ASP A 334 -11.10 -9.05 -0.42
C ASP A 334 -12.35 -8.23 -0.82
N TYR A 335 -12.36 -6.93 -0.55
CA TYR A 335 -13.45 -6.01 -0.85
C TYR A 335 -13.19 -5.13 -2.08
N LEU A 336 -11.92 -4.95 -2.45
CA LEU A 336 -11.47 -4.11 -3.57
C LEU A 336 -10.65 -4.96 -4.55
N GLY A 337 -11.33 -5.67 -5.44
CA GLY A 337 -10.69 -6.40 -6.54
C GLY A 337 -10.28 -5.49 -7.71
N VAL A 338 -9.44 -6.04 -8.59
CA VAL A 338 -9.14 -5.45 -9.90
C VAL A 338 -10.24 -5.86 -10.88
N GLU A 339 -10.69 -4.92 -11.72
CA GLU A 339 -11.61 -5.22 -12.80
C GLU A 339 -10.91 -6.04 -13.88
N GLU A 340 -11.39 -7.26 -14.13
CA GLU A 340 -10.89 -8.10 -15.19
C GLU A 340 -11.21 -7.51 -16.57
N PRO A 341 -10.29 -7.57 -17.54
CA PRO A 341 -10.53 -7.08 -18.90
C PRO A 341 -11.68 -7.84 -19.58
N GLU A 342 -12.43 -7.15 -20.46
CA GLU A 342 -13.63 -7.67 -21.12
C GLU A 342 -13.41 -9.02 -21.83
N ASP A 343 -12.23 -9.23 -22.42
CA ASP A 343 -11.86 -10.46 -23.12
C ASP A 343 -11.72 -11.69 -22.18
N ALA A 344 -11.48 -11.48 -20.87
CA ALA A 344 -11.45 -12.54 -19.87
C ALA A 344 -12.87 -12.96 -19.42
N LEU A 345 -13.82 -12.02 -19.45
CA LEU A 345 -15.23 -12.24 -19.11
C LEU A 345 -15.95 -13.10 -20.16
N GLU A 346 -15.47 -13.13 -21.41
CA GLU A 346 -16.03 -14.00 -22.45
C GLU A 346 -15.80 -15.50 -22.19
N ALA A 347 -14.79 -15.86 -21.38
CA ALA A 347 -14.42 -17.26 -21.12
C ALA A 347 -15.29 -17.95 -20.04
N GLU A 348 -16.00 -17.18 -19.20
CA GLU A 348 -16.86 -17.71 -18.14
C GLU A 348 -18.30 -17.21 -18.28
N GLN A 349 -18.95 -17.59 -19.39
CA GLN A 349 -20.41 -17.48 -19.56
C GLN A 349 -21.16 -18.50 -18.69
N ASN A 350 -20.90 -18.51 -17.38
CA ASN A 350 -21.71 -19.27 -16.44
C ASN A 350 -22.93 -18.42 -16.08
N GLU A 351 -24.08 -18.74 -16.68
CA GLU A 351 -25.35 -18.04 -16.45
C GLU A 351 -25.72 -17.95 -14.96
N TYR A 352 -25.28 -18.91 -14.14
CA TYR A 352 -25.40 -18.84 -12.68
C TYR A 352 -24.53 -17.73 -12.06
N ALA A 353 -23.29 -17.54 -12.50
CA ALA A 353 -22.42 -16.49 -11.97
C ALA A 353 -22.97 -15.09 -12.28
N LEU A 354 -23.53 -14.89 -13.47
CA LEU A 354 -24.15 -13.64 -13.88
C LEU A 354 -25.43 -13.32 -13.07
N ASN A 355 -26.25 -14.33 -12.78
CA ASN A 355 -27.51 -14.15 -12.04
C ASN A 355 -27.32 -13.83 -10.55
N TYR A 356 -26.17 -14.18 -9.96
CA TYR A 356 -25.85 -13.90 -8.55
C TYR A 356 -24.70 -12.92 -8.36
N ALA A 357 -24.23 -12.27 -9.43
CA ALA A 357 -23.18 -11.27 -9.36
C ALA A 357 -23.65 -10.08 -8.50
N ILE A 358 -22.95 -9.86 -7.38
CA ILE A 358 -23.19 -8.69 -6.54
C ILE A 358 -22.73 -7.45 -7.31
N PRO A 359 -23.59 -6.43 -7.49
CA PRO A 359 -23.19 -5.21 -8.18
C PRO A 359 -21.96 -4.57 -7.54
N LYS A 360 -21.01 -4.14 -8.38
CA LYS A 360 -19.82 -3.40 -7.94
C LYS A 360 -20.25 -2.05 -7.37
N ASN A 361 -19.86 -1.79 -6.13
CA ASN A 361 -20.12 -0.53 -5.41
C ASN A 361 -19.23 0.61 -5.96
N ASN A 362 -19.44 1.83 -5.46
CA ASN A 362 -18.73 3.00 -5.97
C ASN A 362 -17.29 3.11 -5.49
N GLU A 363 -16.98 2.62 -4.29
CA GLU A 363 -15.61 2.52 -3.79
C GLU A 363 -14.76 1.62 -4.71
N PHE A 364 -15.29 0.46 -5.12
CA PHE A 364 -14.65 -0.44 -6.09
C PHE A 364 -14.33 0.30 -7.40
N LYS A 365 -15.29 1.05 -7.95
CA LYS A 365 -15.11 1.80 -9.20
C LYS A 365 -14.06 2.91 -9.05
N ARG A 366 -14.07 3.66 -7.93
CA ARG A 366 -13.04 4.68 -7.65
C ARG A 366 -11.66 4.07 -7.50
N TYR A 367 -11.55 2.96 -6.77
CA TYR A 367 -10.30 2.22 -6.62
C TYR A 367 -9.74 1.79 -7.98
N ASN A 368 -10.56 1.19 -8.83
CA ASN A 368 -10.14 0.81 -10.18
C ASN A 368 -9.78 2.02 -11.06
N ALA A 369 -10.45 3.17 -10.89
CA ALA A 369 -10.04 4.41 -11.54
C ALA A 369 -8.65 4.88 -11.08
N ILE A 370 -8.34 4.79 -9.79
CA ILE A 370 -7.01 5.09 -9.23
C ILE A 370 -5.96 4.15 -9.84
N LEU A 371 -6.22 2.84 -9.86
CA LEU A 371 -5.32 1.86 -10.46
C LEU A 371 -5.08 2.15 -11.94
N ASN A 372 -6.15 2.31 -12.71
CA ASN A 372 -6.09 2.61 -14.15
C ASN A 372 -5.38 3.93 -14.44
N GLN A 373 -5.35 4.86 -13.49
CA GLN A 373 -4.68 6.15 -13.65
C GLN A 373 -3.22 6.13 -13.20
N PHE A 374 -2.88 5.43 -12.12
CA PHE A 374 -1.61 5.63 -11.43
C PHE A 374 -0.77 4.36 -11.20
N GLU A 375 -1.33 3.16 -11.36
CA GLU A 375 -0.61 1.92 -11.03
C GLU A 375 0.53 1.64 -12.03
N PRO A 376 1.81 1.69 -11.59
CA PRO A 376 2.95 1.45 -12.48
C PRO A 376 3.00 0.02 -13.03
N VAL A 377 2.44 -0.98 -12.34
CA VAL A 377 2.43 -2.37 -12.82
C VAL A 377 1.78 -2.48 -14.21
N TYR A 378 0.71 -1.73 -14.50
CA TYR A 378 0.01 -1.79 -15.79
C TYR A 378 0.57 -0.81 -16.84
N LYS A 379 1.49 0.07 -16.45
CA LYS A 379 1.89 1.24 -17.26
C LYS A 379 3.39 1.37 -17.55
N VAL A 380 4.21 0.66 -16.80
CA VAL A 380 5.66 0.68 -16.98
C VAL A 380 6.07 -0.59 -17.69
N ASN A 381 6.52 -0.45 -18.94
CA ASN A 381 7.12 -1.58 -19.65
C ASN A 381 8.48 -1.93 -19.01
N LEU A 382 8.59 -3.13 -18.47
CA LEU A 382 9.72 -3.56 -17.66
C LEU A 382 11.01 -3.60 -18.47
N LYS A 383 10.97 -4.05 -19.74
CA LYS A 383 12.15 -4.05 -20.62
C LYS A 383 12.67 -2.64 -20.86
N SER A 384 11.76 -1.71 -21.14
CA SER A 384 12.09 -0.30 -21.39
C SER A 384 12.62 0.37 -20.11
N PHE A 385 11.98 0.09 -18.97
CA PHE A 385 12.41 0.58 -17.67
C PHE A 385 13.79 0.05 -17.29
N LEU A 386 14.05 -1.25 -17.49
CA LEU A 386 15.36 -1.87 -17.28
C LEU A 386 16.44 -1.18 -18.10
N LYS A 387 16.23 -0.99 -19.42
CA LYS A 387 17.20 -0.31 -20.30
C LYS A 387 17.51 1.12 -19.85
N PHE A 388 16.46 1.87 -19.51
CA PHE A 388 16.59 3.23 -19.00
C PHE A 388 17.42 3.24 -17.71
N LYS A 389 17.06 2.39 -16.74
CA LYS A 389 17.73 2.29 -15.45
C LYS A 389 19.18 1.83 -15.58
N PHE A 390 19.45 0.84 -16.42
CA PHE A 390 20.82 0.41 -16.74
C PHE A 390 21.68 1.53 -17.32
N THR A 391 21.11 2.34 -18.20
CA THR A 391 21.82 3.51 -18.76
C THR A 391 22.19 4.50 -17.66
N GLU A 392 21.34 4.69 -16.65
CA GLU A 392 21.68 5.51 -15.49
C GLU A 392 22.85 4.91 -14.69
N VAL A 393 22.81 3.60 -14.40
CA VAL A 393 23.86 2.90 -13.64
C VAL A 393 25.21 3.00 -14.36
N ILE A 394 25.25 2.74 -15.67
CA ILE A 394 26.47 2.80 -16.49
C ILE A 394 27.16 4.16 -16.36
N ASN A 395 26.38 5.23 -16.32
CA ASN A 395 26.90 6.60 -16.28
C ASN A 395 27.25 7.08 -14.87
N LYS A 396 26.64 6.50 -13.83
CA LYS A 396 26.78 6.96 -12.44
C LYS A 396 27.75 6.11 -11.61
N VAL A 397 27.77 4.78 -11.78
CA VAL A 397 28.51 3.87 -10.90
C VAL A 397 29.96 3.73 -11.36
N GLU A 398 30.89 4.22 -10.54
CA GLU A 398 32.31 3.96 -10.72
C GLU A 398 32.59 2.45 -10.61
N GLY A 399 33.30 1.88 -11.59
CA GLY A 399 33.60 0.44 -11.60
C GLY A 399 32.46 -0.44 -12.13
N PHE A 400 31.51 0.11 -12.90
CA PHE A 400 30.44 -0.66 -13.54
C PHE A 400 30.93 -1.91 -14.31
N GLY A 401 32.09 -1.84 -14.97
CA GLY A 401 32.68 -2.99 -15.65
C GLY A 401 32.96 -4.18 -14.74
N TYR A 402 33.36 -3.93 -13.48
CA TYR A 402 33.56 -4.98 -12.48
C TYR A 402 32.23 -5.50 -11.93
N LEU A 403 31.25 -4.61 -11.74
CA LEU A 403 29.89 -4.98 -11.34
C LEU A 403 29.26 -5.97 -12.35
N MET A 404 29.43 -5.71 -13.65
CA MET A 404 28.94 -6.61 -14.70
C MET A 404 29.67 -7.95 -14.75
N GLN A 405 30.96 -8.01 -14.37
CA GLN A 405 31.68 -9.27 -14.27
C GLN A 405 31.19 -10.17 -13.13
N CYS A 406 30.47 -9.60 -12.15
CA CYS A 406 29.83 -10.37 -11.10
C CYS A 406 28.51 -11.01 -11.55
N VAL A 407 27.94 -10.58 -12.68
CA VAL A 407 26.73 -11.19 -13.23
C VAL A 407 27.11 -12.51 -13.88
N ASP A 408 26.41 -13.58 -13.52
CA ASP A 408 26.71 -14.89 -14.12
C ASP A 408 26.41 -14.89 -15.62
N ARG A 409 27.16 -15.73 -16.34
CA ARG A 409 27.13 -15.76 -17.80
C ARG A 409 25.76 -16.14 -18.34
N GLU A 410 25.06 -17.04 -17.66
CA GLU A 410 23.71 -17.48 -18.06
C GLU A 410 22.73 -16.31 -18.01
N THR A 411 22.70 -15.57 -16.91
CA THR A 411 21.90 -14.34 -16.75
C THR A 411 22.24 -13.30 -17.82
N MET A 412 23.54 -13.12 -18.15
CA MET A 412 23.97 -12.19 -19.20
C MET A 412 23.47 -12.62 -20.59
N ASP A 413 23.65 -13.89 -20.95
CA ASP A 413 23.23 -14.44 -22.24
C ASP A 413 21.69 -14.30 -22.39
N GLN A 414 20.92 -14.51 -21.31
CA GLN A 414 19.47 -14.29 -21.30
C GLN A 414 19.10 -12.82 -21.53
N LEU A 415 19.74 -11.89 -20.82
CA LEU A 415 19.46 -10.46 -20.96
C LEU A 415 19.78 -9.96 -22.37
N GLU A 416 20.87 -10.41 -22.98
CA GLU A 416 21.25 -10.08 -24.36
C GLU A 416 20.22 -10.58 -25.40
N LEU A 417 19.52 -11.67 -25.10
CA LEU A 417 18.50 -12.23 -25.99
C LEU A 417 17.17 -11.48 -25.88
N ILE A 418 16.87 -10.94 -24.69
CA ILE A 418 15.59 -10.33 -24.33
C ILE A 418 15.54 -8.82 -24.63
N LEU A 419 16.69 -8.13 -24.51
CA LEU A 419 16.87 -6.69 -24.68
C LEU A 419 17.34 -6.33 -26.09
#